data_AF-A0A9D3XDU5-F1
#
_entry.id   AF-A0A9D3XDU5-F1
#
_cell.length_a   1.000
_cell.length_b   1.000
_cell.length_c   1.000
_cell.angle_alpha   90.00
_cell.angle_beta   90.00
_cell.angle_gamma   90.00
#
_symmetry.space_group_name_H-M   'P 1'
#
loop_
_entity.id
_entity.type
_entity.pdbx_description
1 polymer ?
#
loop_
_entity_poly.entity_id
_entity_poly.type
_entity_poly.pdbx_seq_one_letter_code
_entity_poly.pdbx_strand_id
1 'polypeptide(L)'
;MFFSKQKVIHNHTIFVIPRYACPFCQCELHEDDLMDHCLTYHRTERRAVYCPICRLIPGGDPSCFSRNFIRHLQLRHTFYHEDYIDINIVEEVLIENVLHQSFLEYVQVNHSNST
;
A
#
# COMPACT_ATOMS: atom_id res chain seq x y z
N MET A 1 23.92 5.92 5.51
CA MET A 1 23.83 6.69 4.25
C MET A 1 22.52 7.47 4.27
N PHE A 2 22.56 8.71 4.76
CA PHE A 2 21.42 9.62 4.76
C PHE A 2 21.51 10.47 3.49
N PHE A 3 20.58 10.30 2.56
CA PHE A 3 20.43 11.26 1.47
C PHE A 3 19.52 12.39 1.94
N SER A 4 20.13 13.45 2.47
CA SER A 4 19.53 14.77 2.51
C SER A 4 19.15 15.17 1.09
N LYS A 5 17.86 15.42 0.82
CA LYS A 5 17.46 16.12 -0.40
C LYS A 5 16.99 17.52 -0.04
N GLN A 6 17.91 18.45 -0.27
CA GLN A 6 17.73 19.89 -0.31
C GLN A 6 16.48 20.23 -1.12
N LYS A 7 15.46 20.84 -0.49
CA LYS A 7 14.35 21.48 -1.18
C LYS A 7 14.77 22.92 -1.50
N VAL A 8 15.51 23.11 -2.59
CA VAL A 8 15.78 24.45 -3.12
C VAL A 8 15.09 24.58 -4.45
N ILE A 9 13.92 25.21 -4.45
CA ILE A 9 13.41 25.96 -5.61
C ILE A 9 12.64 27.17 -5.05
N HIS A 10 13.31 28.31 -4.93
CA HIS A 10 12.65 29.60 -4.89
C HIS A 10 12.37 30.01 -6.33
N ASN A 11 11.11 29.99 -6.76
CA ASN A 11 10.64 30.74 -7.93
C ASN A 11 9.11 30.87 -7.88
N HIS A 12 8.60 32.08 -8.09
CA HIS A 12 7.19 32.49 -8.10
C HIS A 12 6.33 31.67 -9.08
N THR A 13 5.87 30.50 -8.66
CA THR A 13 5.08 29.61 -9.53
C THR A 13 3.77 29.31 -8.80
N ILE A 14 2.64 29.53 -9.49
CA ILE A 14 1.31 29.05 -9.09
C ILE A 14 1.48 27.63 -8.53
N PHE A 15 0.99 27.39 -7.30
CA PHE A 15 1.02 26.07 -6.67
C PHE A 15 0.07 25.16 -7.46
N VAL A 16 0.54 24.62 -8.58
CA VAL A 16 -0.21 23.63 -9.36
C VAL A 16 -0.09 22.32 -8.58
N ILE A 17 -1.17 21.95 -7.91
CA ILE A 17 -1.27 20.65 -7.24
C ILE A 17 -1.32 19.60 -8.36
N PRO A 18 -0.35 18.66 -8.42
CA PRO A 18 -0.35 17.65 -9.46
C PRO A 18 -1.57 16.73 -9.34
N ARG A 19 -2.04 16.27 -10.50
CA ARG A 19 -3.07 15.23 -10.62
C ARG A 19 -2.48 14.05 -11.38
N TYR A 20 -2.93 12.85 -11.01
CA TYR A 20 -2.45 11.58 -11.51
C TYR A 20 -3.62 10.76 -12.04
N ALA A 21 -3.53 10.35 -13.30
CA ALA A 21 -4.44 9.37 -13.86
C ALA A 21 -4.22 8.00 -13.20
N CYS A 22 -5.28 7.40 -12.66
CA CYS A 22 -5.27 6.03 -12.21
C CYS A 22 -4.88 5.11 -13.39
N PRO A 23 -3.83 4.28 -13.27
CA PRO A 23 -3.37 3.46 -14.38
C PRO A 23 -4.35 2.33 -14.77
N PHE A 24 -5.34 2.04 -13.92
CA PHE A 24 -6.34 1.00 -14.17
C PHE A 24 -7.57 1.53 -14.91
N CYS A 25 -8.07 2.72 -14.54
CA CYS A 25 -9.34 3.27 -15.02
C CYS A 25 -9.26 4.70 -15.58
N GLN A 26 -8.09 5.34 -15.57
CA GLN A 26 -7.82 6.70 -16.05
C GLN A 26 -8.57 7.82 -15.30
N CYS A 27 -9.07 7.56 -14.09
CA CYS A 27 -9.62 8.59 -13.21
C CYS A 27 -8.52 9.53 -12.72
N GLU A 28 -8.70 10.84 -12.88
CA GLU A 28 -7.75 11.86 -12.42
C GLU A 28 -7.92 12.14 -10.92
N LEU A 29 -6.87 11.90 -10.15
CA LEU A 29 -6.88 11.95 -8.69
C LEU A 29 -5.73 12.81 -8.17
N HIS A 30 -5.88 13.40 -6.98
CA HIS A 30 -4.74 13.96 -6.27
C HIS A 30 -3.84 12.83 -5.73
N GLU A 31 -2.59 13.16 -5.39
CA GLU A 31 -1.63 12.16 -4.88
C GLU A 31 -2.21 11.39 -3.69
N ASP A 32 -2.86 12.10 -2.77
CA ASP A 32 -3.43 11.57 -1.54
C ASP A 32 -4.63 10.63 -1.80
N ASP A 33 -5.42 10.90 -2.85
CA ASP A 33 -6.62 10.11 -3.18
C ASP A 33 -6.31 8.88 -4.04
N LEU A 34 -5.16 8.87 -4.73
CA LEU A 34 -4.81 7.82 -5.69
C LEU A 34 -4.70 6.44 -5.01
N MET A 35 -4.14 6.39 -3.80
CA MET A 35 -4.02 5.16 -3.03
C MET A 35 -5.39 4.60 -2.65
N ASP A 36 -6.22 5.40 -1.99
CA ASP A 36 -7.53 4.99 -1.49
C ASP A 36 -8.43 4.53 -2.64
N HIS A 37 -8.41 5.28 -3.74
CA HIS A 37 -9.10 4.88 -4.97
C HIS A 37 -8.63 3.49 -5.46
N CYS A 38 -7.32 3.25 -5.53
CA CYS A 38 -6.80 1.97 -5.99
C CYS A 38 -7.13 0.82 -5.02
N LEU A 39 -7.12 1.08 -3.70
CA LEU A 39 -7.52 0.11 -2.68
C LEU A 39 -9.02 -0.20 -2.71
N THR A 40 -9.87 0.79 -2.98
CA THR A 40 -11.33 0.64 -2.97
C THR A 40 -11.83 -0.03 -4.25
N TYR A 41 -11.37 0.42 -5.41
CA TYR A 41 -11.94 0.01 -6.70
C TYR A 41 -11.10 -1.05 -7.45
N HIS A 42 -9.83 -1.22 -7.08
CA HIS A 42 -8.87 -2.04 -7.83
C HIS A 42 -8.06 -3.01 -6.96
N ARG A 43 -8.51 -3.31 -5.73
CA ARG A 43 -7.82 -4.19 -4.78
C ARG A 43 -7.35 -5.52 -5.36
N THR A 44 -8.17 -6.11 -6.24
CA THR A 44 -7.94 -7.43 -6.84
C THR A 44 -7.26 -7.38 -8.20
N GLU A 45 -7.02 -6.18 -8.73
CA GLU A 45 -6.38 -6.01 -10.04
C GLU A 45 -4.90 -6.39 -9.96
N ARG A 46 -4.45 -7.21 -10.91
CA ARG A 46 -3.07 -7.74 -10.97
C ARG A 46 -2.34 -7.31 -12.23
N ARG A 47 -2.99 -6.53 -13.09
CA ARG A 47 -2.35 -5.90 -14.25
C ARG A 47 -1.18 -5.07 -13.76
N ALA A 48 -0.03 -5.34 -14.37
CA ALA A 48 1.16 -4.58 -14.09
C ALA A 48 1.10 -3.26 -14.86
N VAL A 49 1.45 -2.19 -14.16
CA VAL A 49 1.24 -0.82 -14.63
C VAL A 49 2.41 0.08 -14.26
N TYR A 50 2.55 1.18 -15.00
CA TYR A 50 3.49 2.24 -14.66
C TYR A 50 2.94 3.10 -13.53
N CYS A 51 3.80 3.44 -12.57
CA CYS A 51 3.43 4.39 -11.53
C CYS A 51 3.41 5.81 -12.10
N PRO A 52 2.25 6.50 -12.10
CA PRO A 52 2.13 7.85 -12.65
C PRO A 52 2.92 8.88 -11.83
N ILE A 53 3.16 8.62 -10.54
CA ILE A 53 3.95 9.50 -9.65
C ILE A 53 5.45 9.40 -9.98
N CYS A 54 5.98 8.18 -10.10
CA CYS A 54 7.39 7.95 -10.39
C CYS A 54 7.84 8.52 -11.75
N ARG A 55 6.94 8.59 -12.74
CA ARG A 55 7.24 9.16 -14.07
C ARG A 55 7.63 10.65 -14.01
N LEU A 56 7.16 11.38 -13.01
CA LEU A 56 7.43 12.82 -12.88
C LEU A 56 8.78 13.13 -12.21
N ILE A 57 9.53 12.11 -11.76
CA ILE A 57 10.83 12.31 -11.11
C ILE A 57 11.91 12.54 -12.19
N PRO A 58 12.55 13.72 -12.26
CA PRO A 58 13.64 13.96 -13.20
C PRO A 58 14.82 13.02 -12.88
N GLY A 59 15.23 12.23 -13.88
CA GLY A 59 16.29 11.22 -13.73
C GLY A 59 15.85 9.88 -13.13
N GLY A 60 14.55 9.69 -12.87
CA GLY A 60 14.00 8.38 -12.51
C GLY A 60 13.96 7.43 -13.71
N ASP A 61 14.10 6.13 -13.45
CA ASP A 61 13.94 5.10 -14.48
C ASP A 61 12.48 5.08 -14.98
N PRO A 62 12.21 5.41 -16.27
CA PRO A 62 10.86 5.42 -16.83
C PRO A 62 10.23 4.02 -16.89
N SER A 63 11.03 2.97 -16.65
CA SER A 63 10.60 1.58 -16.69
C SER A 63 10.15 1.02 -15.34
N CYS A 64 9.87 1.86 -14.33
CA CYS A 64 9.40 1.41 -13.00
C CYS A 64 8.01 0.76 -13.08
N PHE A 65 8.01 -0.49 -13.53
CA PHE A 65 6.85 -1.34 -13.78
C PHE A 65 6.59 -2.11 -12.50
N SER A 66 5.48 -1.78 -11.83
CA SER A 66 5.08 -2.55 -10.66
C SER A 66 4.10 -3.63 -11.07
N ARG A 67 4.47 -4.90 -10.84
CA ARG A 67 3.52 -6.02 -10.86
C ARG A 67 2.46 -5.93 -9.77
N ASN A 68 2.71 -5.16 -8.71
CA ASN A 68 1.76 -4.91 -7.63
C ASN A 68 1.75 -3.41 -7.33
N PHE A 69 0.97 -2.68 -8.11
CA PHE A 69 0.95 -1.21 -8.06
C PHE A 69 0.52 -0.69 -6.67
N ILE A 70 -0.49 -1.30 -6.06
CA ILE A 70 -0.94 -0.96 -4.71
C ILE A 70 0.21 -1.09 -3.70
N ARG A 71 0.91 -2.23 -3.69
CA ARG A 71 2.07 -2.43 -2.81
C ARG A 71 3.20 -1.43 -3.10
N HIS A 72 3.39 -1.06 -4.37
CA HIS A 72 4.39 -0.06 -4.73
C HIS A 72 4.05 1.32 -4.16
N LEU A 73 2.79 1.76 -4.28
CA LEU A 73 2.33 2.99 -3.63
C LEU A 73 2.55 2.89 -2.11
N GLN A 74 2.28 1.72 -1.51
CA GLN A 74 2.38 1.52 -0.05
C GLN A 74 3.80 1.69 0.48
N LEU A 75 4.80 1.36 -0.33
CA LEU A 75 6.21 1.40 0.09
C LEU A 75 6.92 2.71 -0.29
N ARG A 76 6.36 3.47 -1.22
CA ARG A 76 7.07 4.58 -1.89
C ARG A 76 6.32 5.91 -1.88
N HIS A 77 5.01 5.87 -1.66
CA HIS A 77 4.11 7.02 -1.76
C HIS A 77 3.08 7.08 -0.61
N THR A 78 3.31 6.38 0.52
CA THR A 78 2.51 6.54 1.74
C THR A 78 2.94 7.79 2.50
N PHE A 79 2.68 8.96 1.92
CA PHE A 79 3.00 10.21 2.60
C PHE A 79 2.05 10.48 3.80
N TYR A 80 0.85 9.85 3.81
CA TYR A 80 -0.17 10.00 4.86
C TYR A 80 -0.86 8.69 5.31
N HIS A 81 -0.47 7.54 4.77
CA HIS A 81 -1.20 6.27 4.99
C HIS A 81 -0.65 5.41 6.13
N GLU A 82 0.42 5.84 6.81
CA GLU A 82 0.97 5.18 8.00
C GLU A 82 -0.04 5.12 9.16
N ASP A 83 -1.12 5.89 9.09
CA ASP A 83 -2.24 5.86 10.04
C ASP A 83 -3.31 4.79 9.70
N TYR A 84 -3.17 4.06 8.59
CA TYR A 84 -4.12 3.02 8.16
C TYR A 84 -3.42 1.67 7.96
N ILE A 85 -2.72 1.21 8.99
CA ILE A 85 -2.72 -0.23 9.23
C ILE A 85 -4.15 -0.54 9.66
N ASP A 86 -4.93 -1.27 8.84
CA ASP A 86 -6.20 -1.81 9.32
C ASP A 86 -5.90 -2.94 10.30
N ILE A 87 -5.58 -2.54 11.53
CA ILE A 87 -5.23 -3.43 12.64
C ILE A 87 -6.42 -4.35 12.94
N ASN A 88 -7.65 -3.93 12.64
CA ASN A 88 -8.86 -4.73 12.91
C ASN A 88 -8.90 -5.99 12.05
N ILE A 89 -8.56 -5.90 10.75
CA ILE A 89 -8.53 -7.07 9.86
C ILE A 89 -7.38 -8.03 10.23
N VAL A 90 -6.24 -7.48 10.64
CA VAL A 90 -5.07 -8.31 10.97
C VAL A 90 -5.24 -8.95 12.35
N GLU A 91 -5.79 -8.23 13.33
CA GLU A 91 -5.98 -8.68 14.70
C GLU A 91 -7.04 -9.79 14.80
N GLU A 92 -8.20 -9.64 14.17
CA GLU A 92 -9.27 -10.65 14.23
C GLU A 92 -8.81 -11.99 13.66
N VAL A 93 -8.18 -11.97 12.48
CA VAL A 93 -7.63 -13.18 11.84
C VAL A 93 -6.49 -13.79 12.67
N LEU A 94 -5.67 -12.98 13.34
CA LEU A 94 -4.61 -13.49 14.22
C LEU A 94 -5.19 -14.14 15.47
N ILE A 95 -6.16 -13.49 16.12
CA ILE A 95 -6.82 -13.97 17.35
C ILE A 95 -7.56 -15.27 17.06
N GLU A 96 -8.35 -15.32 15.98
CA GLU A 96 -9.06 -16.54 15.57
C GLU A 96 -8.08 -17.70 15.34
N ASN A 97 -6.97 -17.47 14.62
CA ASN A 97 -5.97 -18.50 14.39
C ASN A 97 -5.32 -18.99 15.69
N VAL A 98 -4.97 -18.08 16.60
CA VAL A 98 -4.35 -18.42 17.88
C VAL A 98 -5.33 -19.23 18.74
N LEU A 99 -6.58 -18.79 18.86
CA LEU A 99 -7.62 -19.49 19.62
C LEU A 99 -7.93 -20.88 19.03
N HIS A 100 -8.02 -20.98 17.70
CA HIS A 100 -8.24 -22.25 17.02
C HIS A 100 -7.11 -23.25 17.27
N GLN A 101 -5.85 -22.79 17.24
CA GLN A 101 -4.70 -23.64 17.56
C GLN A 101 -4.72 -24.11 19.03
N SER A 102 -4.96 -23.19 19.97
CA SER A 102 -5.05 -23.56 21.40
C SER A 102 -6.18 -24.56 21.67
N PHE A 103 -7.31 -24.45 20.97
CA PHE A 103 -8.40 -25.41 21.07
C PHE A 103 -7.99 -26.80 20.56
N LEU A 104 -7.34 -26.87 19.40
CA LEU A 104 -6.86 -28.14 18.84
C LEU A 104 -5.83 -28.82 19.75
N GLU A 105 -4.89 -28.06 20.32
CA GLU A 105 -3.92 -28.57 21.29
C GLU A 105 -4.62 -29.11 22.55
N TYR A 106 -5.59 -28.38 23.09
CA TYR A 106 -6.37 -28.85 24.24
C TYR A 106 -7.10 -30.17 23.93
N VAL A 107 -7.79 -30.26 22.79
CA VAL A 107 -8.51 -31.48 22.40
C VAL A 107 -7.56 -32.65 22.20
N GLN A 108 -6.40 -32.44 21.57
CA GLN A 108 -5.39 -33.48 21.36
C GLN A 108 -4.81 -34.00 22.67
N VAL A 109 -4.48 -33.11 23.60
CA VAL A 109 -3.96 -33.48 24.93
C VAL A 109 -5.01 -34.26 25.72
N ASN A 110 -6.28 -33.83 25.71
CA ASN A 110 -7.33 -34.52 26.46
C ASN A 110 -7.76 -35.86 25.84
N HIS A 111 -7.73 -36.00 24.51
CA HIS A 111 -7.96 -37.29 23.85
C HIS A 111 -6.82 -38.28 24.10
N SER A 112 -5.57 -37.80 24.17
CA SER A 112 -4.41 -38.65 24.48
C SER A 112 -4.41 -39.16 25.92
N ASN A 113 -5.09 -38.45 26.84
CA ASN A 113 -5.19 -38.81 28.26
C ASN A 113 -6.39 -39.73 28.59
N SER A 114 -7.21 -40.11 27.60
CA SER A 114 -8.41 -40.95 27.78
C SER A 114 -8.27 -42.39 27.24
N THR A 115 -7.04 -42.86 26.99
CA THR A 115 -6.72 -44.26 26.62
C THR A 115 -5.64 -44.80 27.55
#